data_AF-A0A154WBQ3-F1
#
_entry.id   AF-A0A154WBQ3-F1
#
_cell.length_a   1.000
_cell.length_b   1.000
_cell.length_c   1.000
_cell.angle_alpha   90.00
_cell.angle_beta   90.00
_cell.angle_gamma   90.00
#
_symmetry.space_group_name_H-M   'P 1'
#
loop_
_entity.id
_entity.type
_entity.pdbx_description
1 polymer ?
#
loop_
_entity_poly.entity_id
_entity_poly.type
_entity_poly.pdbx_seq_one_letter_code
_entity_poly.pdbx_strand_id
1 'polypeptide(L)'
;MPLSAEDIKELNYSLQRMNGVAAVFRMRADVAMNPRFAAFADLIDSYVDCCQRSLTQGRDFIRDGLVITEEFRVEMTDTLNKIIEGDAGGAAVKPEEKK
;
A
#
# COMPACT_ATOMS: atom_id res chain seq x y z
N MET A 1 -21.49 2.66 -18.44
CA MET A 1 -20.92 2.29 -19.75
C MET A 1 -19.82 1.27 -19.51
N PRO A 2 -19.71 0.21 -20.32
CA PRO A 2 -18.59 -0.72 -20.23
C PRO A 2 -17.26 0.02 -20.49
N LEU A 3 -16.19 -0.41 -19.81
CA LEU A 3 -14.84 0.13 -20.06
C LEU A 3 -14.40 -0.17 -21.49
N SER A 4 -13.78 0.80 -22.15
CA SER A 4 -13.13 0.57 -23.43
C SER A 4 -11.82 -0.20 -23.24
N ALA A 5 -11.30 -0.78 -24.33
CA ALA A 5 -10.00 -1.45 -24.30
C ALA A 5 -8.85 -0.47 -23.98
N GLU A 6 -9.00 0.80 -24.35
CA GLU A 6 -8.03 1.85 -24.04
C GLU A 6 -8.06 2.20 -22.55
N ASP A 7 -9.26 2.37 -21.96
CA ASP A 7 -9.40 2.59 -20.51
C ASP A 7 -8.77 1.44 -19.71
N ILE A 8 -9.03 0.19 -20.10
CA ILE A 8 -8.45 -0.99 -19.43
C ILE A 8 -6.92 -0.95 -19.51
N LYS A 9 -6.35 -0.55 -20.66
CA LYS A 9 -4.90 -0.45 -20.84
C LYS A 9 -4.30 0.64 -19.94
N GLU A 10 -4.94 1.80 -19.86
CA GLU A 10 -4.49 2.90 -19.00
C GLU A 10 -4.56 2.54 -17.51
N LEU A 11 -5.67 1.92 -17.09
CA LEU A 11 -5.85 1.46 -15.71
C LEU A 11 -4.80 0.41 -15.34
N ASN A 12 -4.52 -0.55 -16.22
CA ASN A 12 -3.44 -1.52 -16.03
C ASN A 12 -2.05 -0.86 -15.96
N TYR A 13 -1.78 0.13 -16.80
CA TYR A 13 -0.53 0.88 -16.73
C TYR A 13 -0.39 1.63 -15.39
N SER A 14 -1.49 2.18 -14.88
CA SER A 14 -1.51 2.79 -13.54
C SER A 14 -1.17 1.78 -12.45
N LEU A 15 -1.75 0.57 -12.50
CA LEU A 15 -1.43 -0.52 -11.59
C LEU A 15 0.05 -0.91 -11.63
N GLN A 16 0.66 -0.99 -12.82
CA GLN A 16 2.08 -1.30 -12.97
C GLN A 16 2.97 -0.24 -12.31
N ARG A 17 2.63 1.05 -12.47
CA ARG A 17 3.38 2.13 -11.81
C ARG A 17 3.31 2.02 -10.28
N MET A 18 2.14 1.72 -9.72
CA MET A 18 1.97 1.55 -8.28
C MET A 18 2.77 0.37 -7.74
N ASN A 19 2.78 -0.76 -8.45
CA ASN A 19 3.65 -1.90 -8.11
C ASN A 19 5.13 -1.51 -8.11
N GLY A 20 5.56 -0.66 -9.06
CA GLY A 20 6.92 -0.12 -9.07
C GLY A 20 7.24 0.72 -7.83
N VAL A 21 6.30 1.54 -7.37
CA VAL A 21 6.45 2.32 -6.13
C VAL A 21 6.57 1.38 -4.92
N ALA A 22 5.69 0.39 -4.79
CA ALA A 22 5.76 -0.60 -3.70
C ALA A 22 7.12 -1.31 -3.65
N ALA A 23 7.68 -1.70 -4.81
CA ALA A 23 9.01 -2.31 -4.90
C ALA A 23 10.12 -1.38 -4.37
N VAL A 24 10.07 -0.08 -4.67
CA VAL A 24 11.03 0.90 -4.13
C VAL A 24 10.91 0.99 -2.61
N PHE A 25 9.70 1.00 -2.06
CA PHE A 25 9.48 1.02 -0.63
C PHE A 25 10.05 -0.22 0.06
N ARG A 26 9.84 -1.43 -0.49
CA ARG A 26 10.45 -2.66 0.04
C ARG A 26 11.99 -2.59 0.01
N MET A 27 12.57 -2.19 -1.11
CA MET A 27 14.03 -2.03 -1.22
C MET A 27 14.57 -1.03 -0.18
N ARG A 28 13.84 0.05 0.08
CA ARG A 28 14.22 1.04 1.11
C ARG A 28 14.04 0.50 2.52
N ALA A 29 13.05 -0.35 2.78
CA ALA A 29 12.87 -1.00 4.06
C ALA A 29 14.11 -1.84 4.42
N ASP A 30 14.63 -2.61 3.46
CA ASP A 30 15.82 -3.44 3.65
C ASP A 30 17.07 -2.58 3.88
N VAL A 31 17.26 -1.53 3.06
CA VAL A 31 18.47 -0.69 3.13
C VAL A 31 18.49 0.22 4.36
N ALA A 32 17.36 0.81 4.73
CA ALA A 32 17.25 1.74 5.84
C ALA A 32 16.95 1.06 7.18
N MET A 33 16.69 -0.26 7.17
CA MET A 33 16.22 -1.05 8.33
C MET A 33 15.04 -0.38 9.06
N ASN A 34 14.15 0.26 8.29
CA ASN A 34 12.99 0.97 8.83
C ASN A 34 11.70 0.23 8.45
N PRO A 35 11.01 -0.39 9.42
CA PRO A 35 9.82 -1.20 9.17
C PRO A 35 8.66 -0.37 8.59
N ARG A 36 8.66 0.96 8.74
CA ARG A 36 7.62 1.82 8.15
C ARG A 36 7.63 1.76 6.63
N PHE A 37 8.80 1.63 6.00
CA PHE A 37 8.86 1.50 4.54
C PHE A 37 8.24 0.18 4.06
N ALA A 38 8.36 -0.91 4.84
CA ALA A 38 7.67 -2.16 4.54
C ALA A 38 6.15 -1.99 4.69
N ALA A 39 5.70 -1.38 5.79
CA ALA A 39 4.27 -1.10 6.00
C ALA A 39 3.67 -0.19 4.91
N PHE A 40 4.44 0.79 4.39
CA PHE A 40 4.04 1.57 3.22
C PHE A 40 3.90 0.72 1.94
N ALA A 41 4.81 -0.22 1.71
CA ALA A 41 4.68 -1.14 0.58
C ALA A 41 3.41 -1.98 0.71
N ASP A 42 3.16 -2.56 1.89
CA ASP A 42 1.97 -3.37 2.17
C ASP A 42 0.66 -2.58 1.97
N LEU A 43 0.65 -1.29 2.35
CA LEU A 43 -0.49 -0.41 2.11
C LEU A 43 -0.73 -0.18 0.60
N ILE A 44 0.34 -0.01 -0.18
CA ILE A 44 0.25 0.17 -1.64
C ILE A 44 -0.22 -1.14 -2.31
N ASP A 45 0.27 -2.30 -1.87
CA ASP A 45 -0.18 -3.59 -2.41
C ASP A 45 -1.67 -3.80 -2.16
N SER A 46 -2.13 -3.52 -0.93
CA SER A 46 -3.55 -3.59 -0.58
C SER A 46 -4.38 -2.71 -1.53
N TYR A 47 -3.94 -1.46 -1.74
CA TYR A 47 -4.60 -0.54 -2.67
C TYR A 47 -4.62 -1.07 -4.11
N VAL A 48 -3.51 -1.62 -4.60
CA VAL A 48 -3.39 -2.25 -5.93
C VAL A 48 -4.36 -3.41 -6.08
N ASP A 49 -4.49 -4.27 -5.07
CA ASP A 49 -5.44 -5.40 -5.06
C ASP A 49 -6.89 -4.92 -5.21
N CYS A 50 -7.26 -3.85 -4.50
CA CYS A 50 -8.58 -3.23 -4.64
C CYS A 50 -8.84 -2.68 -6.05
N CYS A 51 -7.83 -2.06 -6.65
CA CYS A 51 -7.91 -1.56 -8.02
C CYS A 51 -8.03 -2.72 -9.03
N GLN A 52 -7.29 -3.82 -8.86
CA GLN A 52 -7.37 -5.02 -9.69
C GLN A 52 -8.74 -5.69 -9.61
N ARG A 53 -9.30 -5.81 -8.40
CA ARG A 53 -10.67 -6.33 -8.21
C ARG A 53 -11.71 -5.44 -8.91
N SER A 54 -11.58 -4.12 -8.78
CA SER A 54 -12.47 -3.16 -9.45
C SER A 54 -12.40 -3.31 -10.98
N LEU A 55 -11.20 -3.45 -11.53
CA LEU A 55 -10.99 -3.67 -12.97
C LEU A 55 -11.58 -5.00 -13.46
N THR A 56 -11.42 -6.08 -12.68
CA THR A 56 -11.99 -7.40 -12.98
C THR A 56 -13.52 -7.37 -13.00
N GLN A 57 -14.12 -6.48 -12.21
CA GLN A 57 -15.57 -6.24 -12.20
C GLN A 57 -16.01 -5.23 -13.27
N GLY A 58 -15.12 -4.76 -14.13
CA GLY A 58 -15.40 -3.81 -15.20
C GLY A 58 -15.66 -2.38 -14.71
N ARG A 59 -15.14 -2.00 -13.53
CA ARG A 59 -15.28 -0.66 -12.96
C ARG A 59 -14.03 0.17 -13.18
N ASP A 60 -14.24 1.47 -13.41
CA ASP A 60 -13.16 2.44 -13.48
C ASP A 60 -12.83 2.89 -12.05
N PHE A 61 -11.74 2.39 -11.46
CA PHE A 61 -11.36 2.79 -10.10
C PHE A 61 -10.88 4.24 -9.99
N ILE A 62 -10.55 4.91 -11.11
CA ILE A 62 -10.16 6.32 -11.14
C ILE A 62 -11.40 7.21 -11.16
N ARG A 63 -12.38 6.88 -12.01
CA ARG A 63 -13.60 7.68 -12.16
C ARG A 63 -14.64 7.37 -11.10
N ASP A 64 -14.89 6.09 -10.85
CA ASP A 64 -15.99 5.61 -10.00
C ASP A 64 -15.53 5.42 -8.55
N GLY A 65 -14.22 5.49 -8.30
CA GLY A 65 -13.59 5.26 -7.00
C GLY A 65 -13.51 3.78 -6.64
N LEU A 66 -12.96 3.51 -5.45
CA LEU A 66 -12.83 2.16 -4.92
C LEU A 66 -13.99 1.80 -4.00
N VAL A 67 -14.54 0.60 -4.22
CA VAL A 67 -15.44 -0.01 -3.25
C VAL A 67 -14.61 -0.74 -2.21
N ILE A 68 -14.57 -0.16 -1.00
CA ILE A 68 -13.85 -0.69 0.15
C ILE A 68 -14.86 -1.46 1.01
N THR A 69 -14.57 -2.75 1.24
CA THR A 69 -15.34 -3.54 2.22
C THR A 69 -14.88 -3.20 3.63
N GLU A 70 -15.67 -3.56 4.64
CA GLU A 70 -15.32 -3.27 6.03
C GLU A 70 -14.06 -4.05 6.45
N GLU A 71 -13.90 -5.29 5.98
CA GLU A 71 -12.69 -6.09 6.24
C GLU A 71 -11.44 -5.38 5.69
N PHE A 72 -11.53 -4.88 4.46
CA PHE A 72 -10.43 -4.17 3.83
C PHE A 72 -10.13 -2.83 4.51
N ARG A 73 -11.17 -2.13 5.00
CA ARG A 73 -10.99 -0.90 5.78
C ARG A 73 -10.20 -1.17 7.06
N VAL A 74 -10.53 -2.24 7.78
CA VAL A 74 -9.83 -2.64 9.01
C VAL A 74 -8.36 -2.94 8.69
N GLU A 75 -8.08 -3.77 7.68
CA GLU A 75 -6.71 -4.10 7.27
C GLU A 75 -5.88 -2.87 6.87
N MET A 76 -6.45 -1.95 6.10
CA MET A 76 -5.78 -0.69 5.72
C MET A 76 -5.53 0.20 6.93
N THR A 77 -6.47 0.27 7.87
CA THR A 77 -6.36 1.07 9.08
C THR A 77 -5.25 0.55 9.98
N ASP A 78 -5.19 -0.77 10.18
CA ASP A 78 -4.12 -1.42 10.93
C ASP A 78 -2.75 -1.18 10.29
N THR A 79 -2.67 -1.26 8.96
CA THR A 79 -1.44 -0.97 8.20
C THR A 79 -1.04 0.49 8.32
N LEU A 80 -2.00 1.42 8.28
CA LEU A 80 -1.75 2.85 8.47
C LEU A 80 -1.27 3.16 9.89
N ASN A 81 -1.81 2.50 10.91
CA ASN A 81 -1.36 2.65 12.29
C ASN A 81 0.10 2.20 12.43
N LYS A 82 0.50 1.07 11.81
CA LYS A 82 1.91 0.63 11.77
C LYS A 82 2.84 1.67 11.14
N ILE A 83 2.36 2.41 10.14
CA ILE A 83 3.12 3.49 9.50
C ILE A 83 3.29 4.68 10.45
N ILE A 84 2.20 5.13 11.08
CA ILE A 84 2.15 6.35 11.90
C ILE A 84 2.84 6.13 13.25
N GLU A 85 2.42 5.10 13.97
CA GLU A 85 2.89 4.81 15.33
C GLU A 85 4.24 4.09 15.28
N GLY A 86 4.53 3.38 14.18
CA GLY A 86 5.63 2.43 14.11
C GLY A 86 5.23 1.09 14.71
N ASP A 87 5.84 0.02 14.23
CA ASP A 87 5.72 -1.28 14.89
C ASP A 87 6.35 -1.15 16.29
N ALA A 88 5.63 -1.49 17.35
CA ALA A 88 6.12 -1.42 18.75
C ALA A 88 7.27 -2.42 19.04
N GLY A 89 7.98 -2.89 18.01
CA GLY A 89 9.03 -3.91 18.04
C GLY A 89 10.45 -3.38 17.84
N GLY A 90 10.70 -2.07 17.84
CA GLY A 90 12.01 -1.50 17.52
C GLY A 90 12.57 -0.53 18.56
N ALA A 91 13.42 -1.05 19.45
CA ALA A 91 14.42 -0.34 20.27
C ALA A 91 13.92 0.56 21.42
N ALA A 92 13.66 -0.05 22.58
CA ALA A 92 14.01 0.58 23.85
C ALA A 92 15.54 0.70 23.95
N VAL A 93 16.10 1.80 23.44
CA VAL A 93 17.50 2.16 23.72
C VAL A 93 17.57 2.52 25.21
N LYS A 94 18.16 1.63 26.01
CA LYS A 94 18.50 1.94 27.40
C LYS A 94 19.45 3.15 27.41
N PRO A 95 19.21 4.17 28.24
CA PRO A 95 20.13 5.30 28.33
C PRO A 95 21.47 4.81 28.90
N GLU A 96 22.56 5.03 28.17
CA GLU A 96 23.91 4.82 28.68
C GLU A 96 24.15 5.77 29.86
N GLU A 97 24.39 5.20 31.04
CA GLU A 97 24.96 5.91 32.18
C GLU A 97 26.35 6.42 31.80
N LYS A 98 26.49 7.74 31.65
CA LYS A 98 27.79 8.39 31.61
C LYS A 98 28.40 8.32 33.02
N LYS A 99 29.49 7.57 33.15
CA LYS A 99 30.45 7.69 34.25
C LYS A 99 31.30 8.95 34.12
#